data_AF-A0A820I2P4-F1
#
_entry.id   AF-A0A820I2P4-F1
#
_cell.length_a   1.000
_cell.length_b   1.000
_cell.length_c   1.000
_cell.angle_alpha   90.00
_cell.angle_beta   90.00
_cell.angle_gamma   90.00
#
_symmetry.space_group_name_H-M   'P 1'
#
loop_
_entity.id
_entity.type
_entity.pdbx_description
1 polymer ?
#
loop_
_entity_poly.entity_id
_entity_poly.type
_entity_poly.pdbx_seq_one_letter_code
_entity_poly.pdbx_strand_id
1 'polypeptide(L)'
;MLITTTTGYILEAYGPYLSDSSNNDAAMQKDILIRNKSGILNWIHDHDIIVVDRGFRDSVGLMRALGLDVCMPDFLNGRHRFDTLEANRSRFI
;
A
#
# COMPACT_ATOMS: atom_id res chain seq x y z
N MET A 1 6.01 -9.23 -8.24
CA MET A 1 5.19 -9.05 -7.01
C MET A 1 4.03 -10.05 -7.05
N LEU A 2 3.59 -10.60 -5.91
CA LEU A 2 2.40 -11.47 -5.87
C LEU A 2 1.19 -10.71 -5.34
N ILE A 3 0.07 -10.81 -6.05
CA ILE A 3 -1.23 -10.29 -5.61
C ILE A 3 -2.06 -11.48 -5.16
N THR A 4 -2.56 -11.43 -3.93
CA THR A 4 -3.25 -12.55 -3.29
C THR A 4 -4.54 -12.09 -2.63
N THR A 5 -5.50 -13.00 -2.55
CA THR A 5 -6.73 -12.83 -1.77
C THR A 5 -6.45 -13.06 -0.29
N THR A 6 -7.33 -12.55 0.56
CA THR A 6 -7.30 -12.80 2.02
C THR A 6 -7.52 -14.27 2.40
N THR A 7 -8.06 -15.07 1.48
CA THR A 7 -8.25 -16.52 1.64
C THR A 7 -7.05 -17.36 1.18
N GLY A 8 -5.95 -16.71 0.76
CA GLY A 8 -4.69 -17.38 0.42
C GLY A 8 -4.55 -17.80 -1.05
N TYR A 9 -5.51 -17.46 -1.91
CA TYR A 9 -5.38 -17.69 -3.35
C TYR A 9 -4.55 -16.60 -4.01
N ILE A 10 -3.63 -16.99 -4.90
CA ILE A 10 -2.87 -16.07 -5.75
C ILE A 10 -3.77 -15.66 -6.91
N LEU A 11 -4.02 -14.36 -7.06
CA LEU A 11 -4.73 -13.79 -8.21
C LEU A 11 -3.77 -13.56 -9.37
N GLU A 12 -2.56 -13.09 -9.06
CA GLU A 12 -1.61 -12.71 -10.09
C GLU A 12 -0.16 -12.70 -9.60
N ALA A 13 0.76 -13.08 -10.48
CA ALA A 13 2.18 -12.75 -10.37
C ALA A 13 2.50 -11.57 -11.32
N TYR A 14 2.47 -10.35 -10.79
CA TYR A 14 2.72 -9.15 -11.58
C TYR A 14 4.22 -8.91 -11.74
N GLY A 15 4.70 -9.19 -12.95
CA GLY A 15 6.02 -8.86 -13.49
C GLY A 15 7.23 -9.52 -12.80
N PRO A 16 8.32 -9.75 -13.55
CA PRO A 16 9.66 -9.66 -12.98
C PRO A 16 10.06 -8.18 -12.90
N TYR A 17 10.51 -7.74 -11.73
CA TYR A 17 11.13 -6.43 -11.54
C TYR A 17 12.63 -6.60 -11.38
N LEU A 18 13.41 -5.66 -11.93
CA LEU A 18 14.85 -5.64 -11.72
C LEU A 18 15.12 -5.25 -10.27
N SER A 19 16.08 -5.93 -9.63
CA SER A 19 16.51 -5.62 -8.26
C SER A 19 17.42 -4.39 -8.24
N ASP A 20 16.89 -3.24 -8.62
CA ASP A 20 17.55 -1.94 -8.62
C ASP A 20 16.91 -0.99 -7.59
N SER A 21 17.51 0.19 -7.40
CA SER A 21 17.03 1.21 -6.45
C SER A 21 15.69 1.85 -6.85
N SER A 22 15.23 1.63 -8.09
CA SER A 22 14.00 2.23 -8.63
C SER A 22 12.78 1.35 -8.41
N ASN A 23 12.95 0.03 -8.27
CA ASN A 23 11.87 -0.95 -8.11
C ASN A 23 11.67 -1.39 -6.65
N ASN A 24 11.53 -0.44 -5.73
CA ASN A 24 11.08 -0.78 -4.37
C ASN A 24 9.58 -1.11 -4.34
N ASP A 25 9.08 -1.66 -3.23
CA ASP A 25 7.69 -2.10 -3.12
C ASP A 25 6.68 -0.99 -3.41
N ALA A 26 6.96 0.25 -2.97
CA ALA A 26 6.07 1.39 -3.21
C ALA A 26 6.03 1.79 -4.69
N ALA A 27 7.17 1.75 -5.39
CA ALA A 27 7.25 2.00 -6.82
C ALA A 27 6.55 0.90 -7.63
N MET A 28 6.75 -0.37 -7.25
CA MET A 28 6.05 -1.51 -7.86
C MET A 28 4.53 -1.42 -7.68
N GLN A 29 4.06 -1.08 -6.47
CA GLN A 29 2.63 -0.88 -6.21
C GLN A 29 2.05 0.27 -7.05
N LYS A 30 2.76 1.40 -7.18
CA LYS A 30 2.35 2.50 -8.05
C LYS A 30 2.21 2.05 -9.50
N ASP A 31 3.18 1.30 -10.02
CA ASP A 31 3.12 0.78 -11.39
C ASP A 31 1.87 -0.08 -11.61
N ILE A 32 1.55 -0.96 -10.65
CA ILE A 32 0.38 -1.84 -10.70
C ILE A 32 -0.92 -1.02 -10.71
N LEU A 33 -1.05 -0.06 -9.80
CA LEU A 33 -2.25 0.77 -9.69
C LEU A 33 -2.43 1.70 -10.91
N ILE A 34 -1.35 2.30 -11.42
CA ILE A 34 -1.41 3.24 -12.56
C ILE A 34 -1.67 2.49 -13.86
N ARG A 35 -0.94 1.40 -14.12
CA ARG A 35 -1.07 0.69 -15.39
C ARG A 35 -2.30 -0.19 -15.42
N ASN A 36 -2.71 -0.73 -14.26
CA ASN A 36 -3.87 -1.59 -14.10
C ASN A 36 -3.97 -2.69 -15.19
N LYS A 37 -2.82 -3.25 -15.63
CA LYS A 37 -2.77 -4.15 -16.80
C LYS A 37 -3.69 -5.36 -16.66
N SER A 38 -3.86 -5.82 -15.44
CA SER A 38 -4.57 -7.05 -15.09
C SER A 38 -5.98 -6.77 -14.59
N GLY A 39 -6.40 -5.50 -14.63
CA GLY A 39 -7.74 -5.08 -14.23
C GLY A 39 -8.00 -5.20 -12.73
N ILE A 40 -6.96 -5.17 -11.88
CA ILE A 40 -7.12 -5.26 -10.43
C ILE A 40 -8.03 -4.15 -9.87
N LEU A 41 -8.01 -2.95 -10.48
CA LEU A 41 -8.91 -1.87 -10.07
C LEU A 41 -10.39 -2.19 -10.34
N ASN A 42 -10.72 -3.14 -11.21
CA ASN A 42 -12.11 -3.55 -11.43
C ASN A 42 -12.70 -4.31 -10.23
N TRP A 43 -11.86 -4.73 -9.29
CA TRP A 43 -12.25 -5.42 -8.06
C TRP A 43 -12.38 -4.46 -6.87
N ILE A 44 -12.05 -3.19 -7.09
CA ILE A 44 -11.98 -2.16 -6.06
C ILE A 44 -13.11 -1.16 -6.31
N HIS A 45 -13.79 -0.76 -5.24
CA HIS A 45 -14.86 0.21 -5.26
C HIS A 45 -14.44 1.49 -4.54
N ASP A 46 -15.17 2.57 -4.82
CA ASP A 46 -15.01 3.84 -4.13
C ASP A 46 -15.23 3.64 -2.62
N HIS A 47 -14.39 4.25 -1.79
CA HIS A 47 -14.33 4.08 -0.34
C HIS A 47 -13.91 2.69 0.18
N ASP A 48 -13.39 1.81 -0.68
CA ASP A 48 -12.72 0.61 -0.18
C ASP A 48 -11.51 0.98 0.68
N ILE A 49 -11.32 0.24 1.77
CA ILE A 49 -10.23 0.47 2.72
C ILE A 49 -8.97 -0.21 2.22
N ILE A 50 -7.90 0.55 2.11
CA ILE A 50 -6.56 0.02 1.83
C ILE A 50 -5.63 0.27 3.01
N VAL A 51 -5.08 -0.82 3.56
CA VAL A 51 -4.12 -0.79 4.66
C VAL A 51 -2.72 -0.93 4.08
N VAL A 52 -1.84 0.03 4.39
CA VAL A 52 -0.45 0.02 3.93
C VAL A 52 0.53 0.34 5.06
N ASP A 53 1.74 -0.19 4.93
CA ASP A 53 2.85 0.18 5.81
C ASP A 53 3.40 1.58 5.48
N ARG A 54 4.15 2.14 6.43
CA ARG A 54 4.81 3.46 6.30
C ARG A 54 5.74 3.60 5.09
N GLY A 55 6.26 2.48 4.55
CA GLY A 55 7.10 2.46 3.36
C GLY A 55 6.37 2.92 2.09
N PHE A 56 5.03 2.88 2.08
CA PHE A 56 4.19 3.24 0.94
C PHE A 56 3.67 4.68 0.99
N ARG A 57 4.19 5.50 1.91
CA ARG A 57 3.73 6.88 2.13
C ARG A 57 3.68 7.73 0.86
N ASP A 58 4.68 7.55 -0.01
CA ASP A 58 4.82 8.35 -1.23
C ASP A 58 3.76 7.94 -2.28
N SER A 59 3.05 6.82 -2.04
CA SER A 59 1.95 6.29 -2.86
C SER A 59 0.56 6.65 -2.31
N VAL A 60 0.44 7.20 -1.10
CA VAL A 60 -0.84 7.52 -0.45
C VAL A 60 -1.68 8.48 -1.28
N GLY A 61 -1.06 9.49 -1.89
CA GLY A 61 -1.77 10.45 -2.75
C GLY A 61 -2.43 9.78 -3.95
N LEU A 62 -1.76 8.79 -4.56
CA LEU A 62 -2.32 8.01 -5.66
C LEU A 62 -3.52 7.18 -5.20
N MET A 63 -3.38 6.46 -4.08
CA MET A 63 -4.47 5.62 -3.55
C MET A 63 -5.72 6.45 -3.23
N ARG A 64 -5.55 7.62 -2.62
CA ARG A 64 -6.68 8.54 -2.36
C ARG A 64 -7.29 9.10 -3.64
N ALA A 65 -6.47 9.39 -4.66
CA ALA A 65 -6.97 9.85 -5.96
C ALA A 65 -7.76 8.76 -6.71
N LEU A 66 -7.57 7.49 -6.35
CA LEU A 66 -8.35 6.35 -6.83
C LEU A 66 -9.64 6.13 -6.03
N GLY A 67 -9.95 6.98 -5.04
CA GLY A 67 -11.17 6.87 -4.24
C GLY A 67 -11.03 6.02 -2.98
N LEU A 68 -9.81 5.59 -2.63
CA LEU A 68 -9.60 4.67 -1.51
C LEU A 68 -9.41 5.38 -0.18
N ASP A 69 -9.97 4.76 0.86
CA ASP A 69 -9.74 5.15 2.24
C ASP A 69 -8.43 4.51 2.73
N VAL A 70 -7.37 5.33 2.79
CA VAL A 70 -6.02 4.85 3.10
C VAL A 70 -5.77 4.85 4.61
N CYS A 71 -5.54 3.66 5.15
CA CYS A 71 -5.15 3.38 6.52
C CYS A 71 -3.64 3.07 6.58
N MET A 72 -2.88 3.82 7.39
CA MET A 72 -1.43 3.65 7.50
C MET A 72 -0.93 4.05 8.91
N PRO A 73 0.04 3.33 9.50
CA PRO A 73 0.62 3.69 10.79
C PRO A 73 1.19 5.11 10.82
N ASP A 74 0.94 5.81 11.92
CA ASP A 74 1.40 7.19 12.13
C ASP A 74 2.91 7.39 11.94
N PHE A 75 3.26 8.61 11.52
CA PHE A 75 4.63 9.10 11.51
C PHE A 75 4.99 9.79 12.83
N LEU A 76 6.28 9.71 13.16
CA LEU A 76 6.82 10.39 14.34
C LEU A 76 6.81 11.93 14.20
N ASN A 77 6.61 12.47 12.99
CA ASN A 77 6.50 13.92 12.71
C ASN A 77 7.59 14.77 13.40
N GLY A 78 8.85 14.35 13.27
CA GLY A 78 10.00 15.04 13.87
C GLY A 78 10.32 14.63 15.32
N ARG A 79 9.51 13.76 15.93
CA ARG A 79 9.81 13.15 17.23
C ARG A 79 10.78 11.98 17.07
N HIS A 80 11.49 11.67 18.15
CA HIS A 80 12.40 10.52 18.18
C HIS A 80 11.65 9.19 18.36
N ARG A 81 10.56 9.17 19.15
CA ARG A 81 9.73 7.99 19.45
C ARG A 81 8.28 8.41 19.78
N PHE A 82 7.35 7.48 19.61
CA PHE A 82 6.01 7.54 20.17
C PHE A 82 6.05 7.21 21.66
N ASP A 83 5.08 7.69 22.43
CA ASP A 83 4.81 7.10 23.73
C ASP A 83 4.19 5.69 23.58
N THR A 84 4.09 4.94 24.69
CA THR A 84 3.58 3.57 24.66
C THR A 84 2.15 3.48 24.11
N LEU A 85 1.29 4.44 24.45
CA LEU A 85 -0.11 4.42 24.04
C LEU A 85 -0.25 4.76 22.55
N GLU A 86 0.46 5.78 22.09
CA GLU A 86 0.55 6.17 20.68
C GLU A 86 1.13 5.04 19.82
N ALA A 87 2.21 4.41 20.28
CA ALA A 87 2.85 3.31 19.56
C ALA A 87 1.93 2.09 19.44
N ASN A 88 1.09 1.83 20.45
CA ASN A 88 0.10 0.76 20.39
C ASN A 88 -1.04 1.13 19.43
N ARG A 89 -1.61 2.33 19.56
CA ARG A 89 -2.69 2.83 18.66
C ARG A 89 -2.27 2.83 17.20
N SER A 90 -1.06 3.30 16.89
CA SER A 90 -0.49 3.33 15.54
C SER A 90 -0.37 1.94 14.90
N ARG A 91 -0.30 0.87 15.71
CA ARG A 91 -0.24 -0.53 15.25
C ARG A 91 -1.59 -1.23 15.21
N PHE A 92 -2.66 -0.59 15.68
CA PHE A 92 -4.04 -1.11 15.64
C PHE A 92 -4.78 -0.75 14.34
N ILE A 93 -4.04 -0.29 13.34
CA ILE A 93 -4.54 -0.01 12.00
C ILE A 93 -4.61 -1.31 11.20
#